data_AF-A0A2H0LHV2-F1
#
_entry.id   AF-A0A2H0LHV2-F1
#
_cell.length_a   1.000
_cell.length_b   1.000
_cell.length_c   1.000
_cell.angle_alpha   90.00
_cell.angle_beta   90.00
_cell.angle_gamma   90.00
#
_symmetry.space_group_name_H-M   'P 1'
#
loop_
_entity.id
_entity.type
_entity.pdbx_description
1 polymer ?
#
loop_
_entity_poly.entity_id
_entity_poly.type
_entity_poly.pdbx_seq_one_letter_code
_entity_poly.pdbx_strand_id
1 'polypeptide(L)'
;MASLRQIRSRLRTIQSTKQIMRAMQLVSASKFKRAQGRLLQGRQMLGFLDELLQRVLAAAPDLSHPLTQARADAPEALLVVTSDTGLAGSYNTNLVQLTEAELRKDMAQRLQLSFIGKRGHRYFTRRGYAAKDAYLDFAGRPNIAKIDAIGKVLLDRFLAGEVSAVRLLYAKFASTSVSRPVIKSWLPIALPSSLEPSASSQVADEYIFEPSAQRVFEDLLPRWAIATFRLSLLEAFTSEHGARMIAMKNATDNAEELLGDLTRQRNRVRQASITKELSEIVGTAEALK
;
A
#
# COMPACT_ATOMS: atom_id res chain seq x y z
N MET A 1 35.62 -5.44 26.57
CA MET A 1 35.31 -4.21 25.81
C MET A 1 35.52 -4.47 24.31
N ALA A 2 34.74 -3.84 23.43
CA ALA A 2 34.95 -3.98 21.98
C ALA A 2 36.32 -3.41 21.58
N SER A 3 37.07 -4.10 20.71
CA SER A 3 38.37 -3.63 20.26
C SER A 3 38.25 -2.44 19.32
N LEU A 4 39.30 -1.61 19.26
CA LEU A 4 39.34 -0.43 18.38
C LEU A 4 39.13 -0.84 16.90
N ARG A 5 39.64 -2.00 16.50
CA ARG A 5 39.40 -2.61 15.18
C ARG A 5 37.92 -2.93 14.95
N GLN A 6 37.25 -3.54 15.92
CA GLN A 6 35.81 -3.85 15.84
C GLN A 6 34.97 -2.58 15.69
N ILE A 7 35.27 -1.53 16.47
CA ILE A 7 34.55 -0.25 16.40
C ILE A 7 34.74 0.41 15.02
N ARG A 8 35.98 0.46 14.50
CA ARG A 8 36.25 0.97 13.15
C ARG A 8 35.49 0.19 12.07
N SER A 9 35.39 -1.13 12.20
CA SER A 9 34.63 -1.96 11.26
C SER A 9 33.15 -1.63 11.31
N ARG A 10 32.56 -1.53 12.52
CA ARG A 10 31.14 -1.17 12.68
C ARG A 10 30.82 0.20 12.10
N LEU A 11 31.68 1.20 12.34
CA LEU A 11 31.54 2.54 11.74
C LEU A 11 31.46 2.47 10.21
N ARG A 12 32.37 1.72 9.56
CA ARG A 12 32.34 1.54 8.11
C ARG A 12 31.05 0.87 7.62
N THR A 13 30.61 -0.19 8.29
CA THR A 13 29.37 -0.89 7.94
C THR A 13 28.17 0.04 8.06
N ILE A 14 28.00 0.74 9.18
CA ILE A 14 26.85 1.63 9.39
C ILE A 14 26.88 2.81 8.42
N GLN A 15 28.06 3.37 8.12
CA GLN A 15 28.21 4.43 7.12
C GLN A 15 27.73 3.96 5.73
N SER A 16 28.12 2.75 5.32
CA SER A 16 27.67 2.17 4.04
C SER A 16 26.16 1.93 4.05
N THR A 17 25.62 1.35 5.11
CA THR A 17 24.16 1.13 5.23
C THR A 17 23.39 2.47 5.20
N LYS A 18 23.89 3.52 5.86
CA LYS A 18 23.30 4.88 5.82
C LYS A 18 23.22 5.42 4.38
N GLN A 19 24.29 5.28 3.61
CA GLN A 19 24.33 5.72 2.21
C GLN A 19 23.30 4.96 1.35
N ILE A 20 23.19 3.64 1.54
CA ILE A 20 22.19 2.82 0.85
C ILE A 20 20.78 3.27 1.23
N MET A 21 20.50 3.46 2.52
CA MET A 21 19.19 3.90 3.00
C MET A 21 18.81 5.28 2.47
N ARG A 22 19.76 6.23 2.42
CA ARG A 22 19.56 7.55 1.82
C ARG A 22 19.26 7.47 0.32
N ALA A 23 19.96 6.61 -0.42
CA ALA A 23 19.66 6.37 -1.83
C ALA A 23 18.26 5.77 -2.02
N MET A 24 17.88 4.77 -1.20
CA MET A 24 16.56 4.15 -1.23
C MET A 24 15.44 5.13 -0.87
N GLN A 25 15.67 6.04 0.07
CA GLN A 25 14.76 7.14 0.40
C GLN A 25 14.48 8.00 -0.83
N LEU A 26 15.53 8.47 -1.53
CA LEU A 26 15.41 9.31 -2.72
C LEU A 26 14.69 8.58 -3.88
N VAL A 27 15.02 7.32 -4.10
CA VAL A 27 14.35 6.47 -5.11
C VAL A 27 12.86 6.32 -4.77
N SER A 28 12.54 6.08 -3.51
CA SER A 28 11.15 5.93 -3.05
C SER A 28 10.39 7.26 -3.14
N ALA A 29 11.03 8.39 -2.83
CA ALA A 29 10.44 9.72 -2.98
C ALA A 29 10.08 10.03 -4.45
N SER A 30 10.95 9.69 -5.40
CA SER A 30 10.68 9.83 -6.83
C SER A 30 9.49 8.98 -7.28
N LYS A 31 9.45 7.71 -6.85
CA LYS A 31 8.33 6.80 -7.15
C LYS A 31 7.02 7.26 -6.49
N PHE A 32 7.10 7.75 -5.25
CA PHE A 32 5.97 8.34 -4.53
C PHE A 32 5.37 9.51 -5.30
N LYS A 33 6.18 10.49 -5.74
CA LYS A 33 5.70 11.64 -6.51
C LYS A 33 4.97 11.22 -7.80
N ARG A 34 5.51 10.22 -8.51
CA ARG A 34 4.87 9.65 -9.71
C ARG A 34 3.55 8.95 -9.40
N ALA A 35 3.51 8.15 -8.35
CA ALA A 35 2.29 7.45 -7.92
C ALA A 35 1.22 8.44 -7.45
N GLN A 36 1.60 9.44 -6.67
CA GLN A 36 0.73 10.51 -6.19
C GLN A 36 0.12 11.31 -7.35
N GLY A 37 0.91 11.67 -8.38
CA GLY A 37 0.39 12.34 -9.56
C GLY A 37 -0.73 11.54 -10.26
N ARG A 38 -0.52 10.23 -10.44
CA ARG A 38 -1.54 9.32 -11.00
C ARG A 38 -2.75 9.17 -10.10
N LEU A 39 -2.54 9.13 -8.78
CA LEU A 39 -3.63 9.07 -7.80
C LEU A 39 -4.51 10.32 -7.90
N LEU A 40 -3.92 11.52 -7.99
CA LEU A 40 -4.67 12.77 -8.13
C LEU A 40 -5.49 12.82 -9.43
N GLN A 41 -4.89 12.41 -10.55
CA GLN A 41 -5.60 12.26 -11.83
C GLN A 41 -6.75 11.24 -11.73
N GLY A 42 -6.52 10.12 -11.05
CA GLY A 42 -7.54 9.10 -10.80
C GLY A 42 -8.70 9.63 -9.96
N ARG A 43 -8.43 10.44 -8.92
CA ARG A 43 -9.47 11.08 -8.10
C ARG A 43 -10.31 12.04 -8.91
N GLN A 44 -9.68 12.87 -9.73
CA GLN A 44 -10.39 13.80 -10.60
C GLN A 44 -11.31 13.05 -11.59
N MET A 45 -10.79 12.02 -12.25
CA MET A 45 -11.59 11.22 -13.17
C MET A 45 -12.74 10.49 -12.48
N LEU A 46 -12.52 9.96 -11.27
CA LEU A 46 -13.59 9.32 -10.51
C LEU A 46 -14.67 10.32 -10.11
N GLY A 47 -14.30 11.55 -9.72
CA GLY A 47 -15.28 12.62 -9.44
C GLY A 47 -16.20 12.91 -10.62
N PHE A 48 -15.66 13.02 -11.84
CA PHE A 48 -16.50 13.17 -13.04
C PHE A 48 -17.41 11.96 -13.28
N LEU A 49 -16.92 10.74 -13.04
CA LEU A 49 -17.75 9.53 -13.20
C LEU A 49 -18.83 9.45 -12.11
N ASP A 50 -18.56 9.90 -10.89
CA ASP A 50 -19.52 10.00 -9.80
C ASP A 50 -20.64 10.98 -10.16
N GLU A 51 -20.29 12.18 -10.67
CA GLU A 51 -21.26 13.18 -11.13
C GLU A 51 -22.13 12.65 -12.28
N LEU A 52 -21.54 11.99 -13.28
CA LEU A 52 -22.28 11.38 -14.38
C LEU A 52 -23.22 10.26 -13.89
N LEU A 53 -22.75 9.42 -12.98
CA LEU A 53 -23.56 8.34 -12.41
C LEU A 53 -24.76 8.90 -11.64
N GLN A 54 -24.55 9.94 -10.83
CA GLN A 54 -25.62 10.62 -10.09
C GLN A 54 -26.66 11.23 -11.04
N ARG A 55 -26.24 11.85 -12.15
CA ARG A 55 -27.14 12.41 -13.15
C ARG A 55 -27.99 11.35 -13.85
N VAL A 56 -27.40 10.22 -14.20
CA VAL A 56 -28.12 9.09 -14.81
C VAL A 56 -29.14 8.51 -13.83
N LEU A 57 -28.76 8.32 -12.56
CA LEU A 57 -29.67 7.83 -11.51
C LEU A 57 -30.80 8.83 -11.20
N ALA A 58 -30.54 10.14 -11.27
CA ALA A 58 -31.56 11.16 -11.09
C ALA A 58 -32.60 11.17 -12.23
N ALA A 59 -32.17 10.89 -13.46
CA ALA A 59 -33.05 10.82 -14.63
C ALA A 59 -33.86 9.51 -14.68
N ALA A 60 -33.32 8.42 -14.13
CA ALA A 60 -33.98 7.11 -14.10
C ALA A 60 -33.69 6.39 -12.77
N PRO A 61 -34.52 6.63 -11.72
CA PRO A 61 -34.27 6.12 -10.38
C PRO A 61 -34.45 4.60 -10.24
N ASP A 62 -35.25 3.99 -11.09
CA ASP A 62 -35.58 2.55 -11.04
C ASP A 62 -34.58 1.66 -11.79
N LEU A 63 -33.39 2.18 -12.10
CA LEU A 63 -32.36 1.42 -12.82
C LEU A 63 -31.77 0.31 -11.95
N SER A 64 -31.79 -0.92 -12.47
CA SER A 64 -31.16 -2.09 -11.86
C SER A 64 -30.00 -2.57 -12.73
N HIS A 65 -28.94 -3.08 -12.10
CA HIS A 65 -27.83 -3.71 -12.80
C HIS A 65 -27.36 -4.95 -12.04
N PRO A 66 -26.93 -6.03 -12.71
CA PRO A 66 -26.38 -7.20 -12.04
C PRO A 66 -25.22 -6.92 -11.07
N LEU A 67 -24.51 -5.79 -11.26
CA LEU A 67 -23.41 -5.33 -10.38
C LEU A 67 -23.89 -4.72 -9.06
N THR A 68 -25.15 -4.30 -8.94
CA THR A 68 -25.70 -3.70 -7.70
C THR A 68 -26.43 -4.72 -6.83
N GLN A 69 -26.68 -5.92 -7.37
CA GLN A 69 -27.45 -6.97 -6.70
C GLN A 69 -26.53 -7.85 -5.84
N ALA A 70 -26.90 -8.02 -4.57
CA ALA A 70 -26.25 -8.99 -3.69
C ALA A 70 -26.59 -10.43 -4.10
N ARG A 71 -25.62 -11.35 -3.99
CA ARG A 71 -25.81 -12.77 -4.28
C ARG A 71 -25.50 -13.58 -3.02
N ALA A 72 -26.39 -14.47 -2.58
CA ALA A 72 -26.25 -15.16 -1.29
C ALA A 72 -25.43 -16.47 -1.36
N ASP A 73 -25.43 -17.16 -2.50
CA ASP A 73 -25.02 -18.58 -2.54
C ASP A 73 -23.53 -18.82 -2.85
N ALA A 74 -22.78 -17.76 -3.18
CA ALA A 74 -21.39 -17.86 -3.60
C ALA A 74 -20.40 -17.42 -2.48
N PRO A 75 -19.14 -17.88 -2.50
CA PRO A 75 -18.12 -17.41 -1.57
C PRO A 75 -17.75 -15.94 -1.81
N GLU A 76 -17.36 -15.22 -0.76
CA GLU A 76 -16.79 -13.88 -0.91
C GLU A 76 -15.34 -13.94 -1.40
N ALA A 77 -14.93 -12.97 -2.22
CA ALA A 77 -13.53 -12.78 -2.58
C ALA A 77 -12.92 -11.60 -1.82
N LEU A 78 -11.73 -11.81 -1.23
CA LEU A 78 -10.91 -10.78 -0.62
C LEU A 78 -9.61 -10.61 -1.40
N LEU A 79 -9.47 -9.47 -2.08
CA LEU A 79 -8.22 -9.08 -2.72
C LEU A 79 -7.34 -8.32 -1.73
N VAL A 80 -6.25 -8.93 -1.29
CA VAL A 80 -5.29 -8.36 -0.35
C VAL A 80 -4.14 -7.72 -1.11
N VAL A 81 -4.00 -6.40 -0.99
CA VAL A 81 -2.99 -5.61 -1.72
C VAL A 81 -1.81 -5.32 -0.82
N THR A 82 -0.71 -6.01 -1.05
CA THR A 82 0.57 -5.86 -0.34
C THR A 82 1.69 -5.46 -1.30
N SER A 83 2.89 -5.20 -0.76
CA SER A 83 4.04 -4.88 -1.60
C SER A 83 4.78 -6.13 -2.10
N ASP A 84 5.49 -6.00 -3.22
CA ASP A 84 6.44 -7.03 -3.66
C ASP A 84 7.73 -7.02 -2.81
N THR A 85 8.20 -5.84 -2.46
CA THR A 85 9.49 -5.64 -1.76
C THR A 85 9.28 -5.21 -0.31
N GLY A 86 10.33 -5.33 0.52
CA GLY A 86 10.25 -4.97 1.94
C GLY A 86 10.55 -3.50 2.21
N LEU A 87 11.06 -3.25 3.43
CA LEU A 87 11.60 -1.95 3.86
C LEU A 87 10.58 -0.81 3.84
N ALA A 88 9.30 -1.14 3.99
CA ALA A 88 8.18 -0.19 4.03
C ALA A 88 7.59 -0.01 5.45
N GLY A 89 8.43 -0.15 6.49
CA GLY A 89 7.98 -0.11 7.88
C GLY A 89 6.90 -1.15 8.17
N SER A 90 5.84 -0.74 8.87
CA SER A 90 4.69 -1.58 9.25
C SER A 90 3.64 -1.78 8.15
N TYR A 91 3.85 -1.24 6.93
CA TYR A 91 2.87 -1.29 5.83
C TYR A 91 2.27 -2.69 5.61
N ASN A 92 3.12 -3.69 5.36
CA ASN A 92 2.66 -5.06 5.10
C ASN A 92 2.12 -5.73 6.36
N THR A 93 2.73 -5.48 7.51
CA THR A 93 2.33 -6.07 8.79
C THR A 93 0.88 -5.69 9.12
N ASN A 94 0.53 -4.42 8.96
CA ASN A 94 -0.82 -3.92 9.24
C ASN A 94 -1.87 -4.57 8.33
N LEU A 95 -1.56 -4.74 7.04
CA LEU A 95 -2.45 -5.37 6.06
C LEU A 95 -2.63 -6.86 6.34
N VAL A 96 -1.55 -7.54 6.71
CA VAL A 96 -1.56 -8.95 7.11
C VAL A 96 -2.39 -9.14 8.38
N GLN A 97 -2.18 -8.33 9.41
CA GLN A 97 -2.95 -8.41 10.66
C GLN A 97 -4.45 -8.21 10.44
N LEU A 98 -4.83 -7.24 9.60
CA LEU A 98 -6.23 -7.02 9.26
C LEU A 98 -6.81 -8.19 8.44
N THR A 99 -6.02 -8.78 7.54
CA THR A 99 -6.43 -9.98 6.79
C THR A 99 -6.66 -11.18 7.73
N GLU A 100 -5.76 -11.39 8.70
CA GLU A 100 -5.94 -12.44 9.72
C GLU A 100 -7.20 -12.21 10.56
N ALA A 101 -7.51 -10.96 10.90
CA ALA A 101 -8.72 -10.63 11.63
C ALA A 101 -9.99 -10.96 10.82
N GLU A 102 -9.98 -10.74 9.50
CA GLU A 102 -11.09 -11.13 8.62
C GLU A 102 -11.23 -12.65 8.48
N LEU A 103 -10.11 -13.36 8.35
CA LEU A 103 -10.11 -14.83 8.28
C LEU A 103 -10.64 -15.47 9.58
N ARG A 104 -10.39 -14.85 10.75
CA ARG A 104 -10.95 -15.32 12.03
C ARG A 104 -12.47 -15.12 12.13
N LYS A 105 -13.03 -14.14 11.42
CA LYS A 105 -14.48 -13.91 11.39
C LYS A 105 -15.20 -14.90 10.47
N ASP A 106 -14.50 -15.38 9.44
CA ASP A 106 -15.03 -16.36 8.49
C ASP A 106 -14.95 -17.80 9.03
N MET A 107 -15.83 -18.10 9.99
CA MET A 107 -15.91 -19.43 10.62
C MET A 107 -16.23 -20.55 9.61
N ALA A 108 -16.90 -20.22 8.50
CA ALA A 108 -17.27 -21.17 7.45
C ALA A 108 -16.14 -21.42 6.44
N GLN A 109 -15.01 -20.70 6.53
CA GLN A 109 -13.86 -20.79 5.62
C GLN A 109 -14.23 -20.67 4.13
N ARG A 110 -15.21 -19.82 3.82
CA ARG A 110 -15.68 -19.59 2.44
C ARG A 110 -14.94 -18.45 1.76
N LEU A 111 -14.15 -17.66 2.48
CA LEU A 111 -13.44 -16.50 1.96
C LEU A 111 -12.31 -16.90 1.01
N GLN A 112 -12.45 -16.51 -0.25
CA GLN A 112 -11.42 -16.71 -1.26
C GLN A 112 -10.39 -15.59 -1.22
N LEU A 113 -9.15 -15.93 -0.89
CA LEU A 113 -8.05 -14.97 -0.88
C LEU A 113 -7.40 -14.86 -2.26
N SER A 114 -7.30 -13.64 -2.77
CA SER A 114 -6.43 -13.30 -3.89
C SER A 114 -5.43 -12.24 -3.44
N PHE A 115 -4.23 -12.24 -4.02
CA PHE A 115 -3.15 -11.35 -3.60
C PHE A 115 -2.65 -10.47 -4.74
N ILE A 116 -2.43 -9.20 -4.44
CA ILE A 116 -1.49 -8.36 -5.16
C ILE A 116 -0.23 -8.23 -4.28
N GLY A 117 0.93 -8.53 -4.87
CA GLY A 117 2.22 -8.40 -4.20
C GLY A 117 2.71 -9.65 -3.46
N LYS A 118 4.03 -9.85 -3.50
CA LYS A 118 4.70 -11.04 -2.93
C LYS A 118 4.62 -11.17 -1.41
N ARG A 119 4.53 -10.07 -0.65
CA ARG A 119 4.62 -10.10 0.83
C ARG A 119 3.42 -10.81 1.46
N GLY A 120 2.20 -10.44 1.06
CA GLY A 120 0.97 -11.09 1.51
C GLY A 120 0.90 -12.53 1.03
N HIS A 121 1.07 -12.73 -0.29
CA HIS A 121 1.01 -14.07 -0.89
C HIS A 121 1.94 -15.07 -0.18
N ARG A 122 3.21 -14.71 0.04
CA ARG A 122 4.18 -15.57 0.74
C ARG A 122 3.82 -15.79 2.22
N TYR A 123 3.26 -14.79 2.90
CA TYR A 123 2.92 -14.89 4.31
C TYR A 123 1.81 -15.93 4.57
N PHE A 124 0.76 -15.87 3.75
CA PHE A 124 -0.44 -16.71 3.91
C PHE A 124 -0.23 -18.12 3.35
N THR A 125 0.42 -18.27 2.20
CA THR A 125 0.74 -19.61 1.64
C THR A 125 1.62 -20.45 2.57
N ARG A 126 2.61 -19.83 3.24
CA ARG A 126 3.43 -20.51 4.26
C ARG A 126 2.65 -21.00 5.49
N ARG A 127 1.44 -20.49 5.71
CA ARG A 127 0.54 -20.86 6.81
C ARG A 127 -0.59 -21.78 6.37
N GLY A 128 -0.52 -22.32 5.15
CA GLY A 128 -1.50 -23.28 4.64
C GLY A 128 -2.73 -22.66 3.98
N TYR A 129 -2.81 -21.33 3.84
CA TYR A 129 -3.91 -20.69 3.13
C TYR A 129 -3.72 -20.79 1.62
N ALA A 130 -4.72 -21.32 0.92
CA ALA A 130 -4.74 -21.36 -0.54
C ALA A 130 -5.08 -19.97 -1.11
N ALA A 131 -4.24 -19.49 -2.03
CA ALA A 131 -4.53 -18.31 -2.81
C ALA A 131 -5.27 -18.71 -4.09
N LYS A 132 -6.44 -18.12 -4.35
CA LYS A 132 -7.19 -18.32 -5.59
C LYS A 132 -6.43 -17.73 -6.78
N ASP A 133 -6.00 -16.48 -6.66
CA ASP A 133 -5.18 -15.78 -7.64
C ASP A 133 -4.00 -15.05 -6.97
N ALA A 134 -2.88 -14.93 -7.68
CA ALA A 134 -1.72 -14.18 -7.23
C ALA A 134 -1.17 -13.29 -8.36
N TYR A 135 -1.33 -11.99 -8.20
CA TYR A 135 -0.83 -10.98 -9.13
C TYR A 135 0.47 -10.39 -8.58
N LEU A 136 1.57 -11.01 -8.98
CA LEU A 136 2.91 -10.67 -8.51
C LEU A 136 3.60 -9.70 -9.49
N ASP A 137 4.71 -9.13 -9.07
CA ASP A 137 5.63 -8.36 -9.94
C ASP A 137 5.01 -7.07 -10.50
N PHE A 138 4.45 -6.26 -9.60
CA PHE A 138 4.19 -4.85 -9.86
C PHE A 138 5.41 -3.97 -9.62
N ALA A 139 6.34 -4.40 -8.74
CA ALA A 139 7.54 -3.66 -8.35
C ALA A 139 7.25 -2.20 -7.92
N GLY A 140 6.06 -1.97 -7.38
CA GLY A 140 5.53 -0.65 -7.02
C GLY A 140 5.28 0.29 -8.22
N ARG A 141 5.22 -0.22 -9.45
CA ARG A 141 4.88 0.58 -10.64
C ARG A 141 3.39 0.38 -10.95
N PRO A 142 2.56 1.42 -10.84
CA PRO A 142 1.15 1.30 -11.22
C PRO A 142 1.04 1.15 -12.73
N ASN A 143 0.85 -0.08 -13.22
CA ASN A 143 0.55 -0.36 -14.62
C ASN A 143 -0.98 -0.40 -14.76
N ILE A 144 -1.55 0.64 -15.39
CA ILE A 144 -3.00 0.81 -15.51
C ILE A 144 -3.63 -0.36 -16.26
N ALA A 145 -3.05 -0.80 -17.38
CA ALA A 145 -3.59 -1.92 -18.16
C ALA A 145 -3.64 -3.22 -17.34
N LYS A 146 -2.59 -3.50 -16.55
CA LYS A 146 -2.57 -4.67 -15.66
C LYS A 146 -3.58 -4.56 -14.53
N ILE A 147 -3.73 -3.37 -13.94
CA ILE A 147 -4.73 -3.09 -12.89
C ILE A 147 -6.15 -3.33 -13.44
N ASP A 148 -6.45 -2.77 -14.61
CA ASP A 148 -7.76 -2.87 -15.23
C ASP A 148 -8.09 -4.31 -15.62
N ALA A 149 -7.11 -5.07 -16.11
CA ALA A 149 -7.28 -6.48 -16.42
C ALA A 149 -7.65 -7.30 -15.17
N ILE A 150 -7.01 -7.04 -14.02
CA ILE A 150 -7.35 -7.70 -12.75
C ILE A 150 -8.76 -7.32 -12.30
N GLY A 151 -9.10 -6.04 -12.37
CA GLY A 151 -10.45 -5.57 -12.07
C GLY A 151 -11.48 -6.27 -12.94
N LYS A 152 -11.23 -6.37 -14.25
CA LYS A 152 -12.12 -7.06 -15.19
C LYS A 152 -12.31 -8.53 -14.83
N VAL A 153 -11.24 -9.27 -14.53
CA VAL A 153 -11.33 -10.68 -14.09
C VAL A 153 -12.23 -10.81 -12.86
N LEU A 154 -12.06 -9.97 -11.85
CA LEU A 154 -12.88 -10.03 -10.63
C LEU A 154 -14.34 -9.63 -10.88
N LEU A 155 -14.56 -8.66 -11.77
CA LEU A 155 -15.89 -8.23 -12.18
C LEU A 155 -16.62 -9.34 -12.96
N ASP A 156 -15.93 -9.99 -13.89
CA ASP A 156 -16.48 -11.09 -14.69
C ASP A 156 -16.83 -12.29 -13.80
N ARG A 157 -15.99 -12.62 -12.82
CA ARG A 157 -16.27 -13.68 -11.82
C ARG A 157 -17.50 -13.39 -10.97
N PHE A 158 -17.68 -12.12 -10.58
CA PHE A 158 -18.89 -11.69 -9.86
C PHE A 158 -20.13 -11.79 -10.74
N LEU A 159 -20.07 -11.32 -12.00
CA LEU A 159 -21.18 -11.40 -12.95
C LEU A 159 -21.57 -12.87 -13.25
N ALA A 160 -20.59 -13.76 -13.37
CA ALA A 160 -20.77 -15.19 -13.55
C ALA A 160 -21.33 -15.90 -12.31
N GLY A 161 -21.37 -15.23 -11.15
CA GLY A 161 -21.87 -15.81 -9.90
C GLY A 161 -20.90 -16.75 -9.19
N GLU A 162 -19.61 -16.74 -9.57
CA GLU A 162 -18.58 -17.50 -8.87
C GLU A 162 -18.28 -16.94 -7.47
N VAL A 163 -18.53 -15.64 -7.28
CA VAL A 163 -18.31 -14.93 -6.03
C VAL A 163 -19.51 -14.03 -5.70
N SER A 164 -19.85 -13.96 -4.42
CA SER A 164 -21.02 -13.19 -3.92
C SER A 164 -20.70 -11.73 -3.66
N ALA A 165 -19.44 -11.42 -3.37
CA ALA A 165 -18.93 -10.10 -3.11
C ALA A 165 -17.43 -10.05 -3.42
N VAL A 166 -16.92 -8.86 -3.74
CA VAL A 166 -15.49 -8.62 -3.90
C VAL A 166 -15.09 -7.47 -2.97
N ARG A 167 -14.28 -7.80 -1.97
CA ARG A 167 -13.72 -6.85 -1.00
C ARG A 167 -12.25 -6.60 -1.31
N LEU A 168 -11.83 -5.34 -1.17
CA LEU A 168 -10.45 -4.91 -1.37
C LEU A 168 -9.85 -4.54 -0.02
N LEU A 169 -8.77 -5.22 0.38
CA LEU A 169 -8.00 -4.87 1.56
C LEU A 169 -6.70 -4.21 1.12
N TYR A 170 -6.58 -2.91 1.37
CA TYR A 170 -5.45 -2.12 0.92
C TYR A 170 -5.14 -0.97 1.88
N ALA A 171 -3.96 -0.36 1.73
CA ALA A 171 -3.59 0.82 2.49
C ALA A 171 -4.13 2.08 1.80
N LYS A 172 -5.12 2.74 2.40
CA LYS A 172 -5.66 4.00 1.92
C LYS A 172 -4.66 5.13 2.19
N PHE A 173 -4.40 5.93 1.15
CA PHE A 173 -3.53 7.10 1.23
C PHE A 173 -4.26 8.29 1.87
N ALA A 174 -3.85 8.64 3.09
CA ALA A 174 -4.33 9.85 3.77
C ALA A 174 -3.36 11.01 3.60
N SER A 175 -2.08 10.79 3.90
CA SER A 175 -1.02 11.78 3.70
C SER A 175 0.32 11.09 3.46
N THR A 176 1.38 11.87 3.19
CA THR A 176 2.75 11.35 3.07
C THR A 176 3.16 10.50 4.26
N SER A 177 2.73 10.88 5.46
CA SER A 177 3.06 10.21 6.73
C SER A 177 2.03 9.22 7.23
N VAL A 178 0.81 9.24 6.68
CA VAL A 178 -0.31 8.44 7.18
C VAL A 178 -0.88 7.58 6.07
N SER A 179 -0.79 6.27 6.27
CA SER A 179 -1.52 5.27 5.51
C SER A 179 -2.34 4.42 6.49
N ARG A 180 -3.61 4.16 6.15
CA ARG A 180 -4.51 3.37 7.00
C ARG A 180 -4.96 2.12 6.25
N PRO A 181 -4.76 0.91 6.80
CA PRO A 181 -5.34 -0.30 6.20
C PRO A 181 -6.86 -0.19 6.26
N VAL A 182 -7.53 -0.40 5.14
CA VAL A 182 -8.99 -0.38 5.03
C VAL A 182 -9.47 -1.60 4.27
N ILE A 183 -10.68 -2.05 4.59
CA ILE A 183 -11.42 -3.02 3.79
C ILE A 183 -12.55 -2.24 3.11
N LYS A 184 -12.55 -2.24 1.78
CA LYS A 184 -13.59 -1.61 0.98
C LYS A 184 -14.39 -2.69 0.28
N SER A 185 -15.72 -2.69 0.45
CA SER A 185 -16.60 -3.45 -0.43
C SER A 185 -16.58 -2.79 -1.80
N TRP A 186 -16.18 -3.53 -2.84
CA TRP A 186 -16.13 -3.03 -4.21
C TRP A 186 -17.29 -3.55 -5.05
N LEU A 187 -17.62 -4.83 -4.90
CA LEU A 187 -18.82 -5.46 -5.47
C LEU A 187 -19.57 -6.21 -4.35
N PRO A 188 -20.92 -6.22 -4.33
CA PRO A 188 -21.81 -5.44 -5.20
C PRO A 188 -21.64 -3.92 -5.00
N ILE A 189 -21.93 -3.15 -6.03
CA ILE A 189 -21.85 -1.69 -6.02
C ILE A 189 -23.00 -1.14 -5.18
N ALA A 190 -22.68 -0.47 -4.08
CA ALA A 190 -23.63 0.34 -3.36
C ALA A 190 -23.85 1.64 -4.15
N LEU A 191 -25.02 1.78 -4.77
CA LEU A 191 -25.43 3.05 -5.37
C LEU A 191 -25.64 4.08 -4.25
N PRO A 192 -25.24 5.34 -4.46
CA PRO A 192 -25.51 6.40 -3.49
C PRO A 192 -27.02 6.51 -3.28
N SER A 193 -27.48 6.25 -2.06
CA SER A 193 -28.91 6.20 -1.69
C SER A 193 -29.55 7.57 -1.47
N SER A 194 -28.82 8.67 -1.71
CA SER A 194 -29.33 10.02 -1.51
C SER A 194 -28.69 10.98 -2.48
N LEU A 195 -29.51 11.47 -3.41
CA LEU A 195 -29.37 12.79 -4.00
C LEU A 195 -29.65 13.81 -2.89
N GLU A 196 -28.77 13.92 -1.89
CA GLU A 196 -28.73 15.15 -1.10
C GLU A 196 -28.27 16.23 -2.10
N PRO A 197 -29.11 17.20 -2.44
CA PRO A 197 -28.73 18.25 -3.36
C PRO A 197 -27.53 18.96 -2.73
N SER A 198 -26.36 18.77 -3.30
CA SER A 198 -25.24 19.66 -3.04
C SER A 198 -25.76 21.06 -3.37
N ALA A 199 -25.53 22.05 -2.51
CA ALA A 199 -26.07 23.41 -2.68
C ALA A 199 -25.66 24.10 -4.02
N SER A 200 -24.82 23.44 -4.84
CA SER A 200 -24.44 23.80 -6.20
C SER A 200 -25.25 23.11 -7.32
N SER A 201 -26.19 22.22 -7.01
CA SER A 201 -26.97 21.43 -7.97
C SER A 201 -28.32 22.06 -8.35
N GLN A 202 -28.42 23.40 -8.32
CA GLN A 202 -29.60 24.13 -8.81
C GLN A 202 -29.65 24.28 -10.34
N VAL A 203 -28.68 23.72 -11.05
CA VAL A 203 -28.74 23.60 -12.51
C VAL A 203 -28.86 22.11 -12.83
N ALA A 204 -30.10 21.61 -12.83
CA ALA A 204 -30.42 20.43 -13.60
C ALA A 204 -30.28 20.84 -15.07
N ASP A 205 -29.05 20.86 -15.60
CA ASP A 205 -28.85 20.89 -17.04
C ASP A 205 -29.68 19.73 -17.59
N GLU A 206 -30.56 20.00 -18.57
CA GLU A 206 -31.30 18.96 -19.26
C GLU A 206 -30.30 18.10 -20.05
N TYR A 207 -29.88 16.98 -19.46
CA TYR A 207 -29.05 16.00 -20.13
C TYR A 207 -29.91 15.18 -21.09
N ILE A 208 -29.55 15.19 -22.37
CA ILE A 208 -30.09 14.28 -23.37
C ILE A 208 -29.25 13.00 -23.32
N PHE A 209 -29.89 11.87 -23.05
CA PHE A 209 -29.22 10.56 -23.00
C PHE A 209 -29.44 9.82 -24.32
N GLU A 210 -28.35 9.58 -25.05
CA GLU A 210 -28.36 8.77 -26.27
C GLU A 210 -27.59 7.46 -26.07
N PRO A 211 -28.16 6.27 -26.41
CA PRO A 211 -29.50 6.04 -26.96
C PRO A 211 -30.62 6.02 -25.89
N SER A 212 -30.30 5.77 -24.62
CA SER A 212 -31.23 5.91 -23.48
C SER A 212 -30.45 5.98 -22.16
N ALA A 213 -31.07 6.52 -21.10
CA ALA A 213 -30.45 6.56 -19.76
C ALA A 213 -30.08 5.15 -19.24
N GLN A 214 -30.91 4.14 -19.51
CA GLN A 214 -30.62 2.75 -19.17
C GLN A 214 -29.37 2.22 -19.89
N ARG A 215 -29.25 2.44 -21.19
CA ARG A 215 -28.09 1.95 -21.95
C ARG A 215 -26.80 2.66 -21.51
N VAL A 216 -26.89 3.96 -21.25
CA VAL A 216 -25.77 4.73 -20.69
C VAL A 216 -25.37 4.17 -19.32
N PHE A 217 -26.33 3.84 -18.46
CA PHE A 217 -26.06 3.25 -17.15
C PHE A 217 -25.35 1.89 -17.25
N GLU A 218 -25.85 1.00 -18.12
CA GLU A 218 -25.26 -0.33 -18.37
C GLU A 218 -23.80 -0.25 -18.83
N ASP A 219 -23.46 0.76 -19.64
CA ASP A 219 -22.08 0.95 -20.12
C ASP A 219 -21.22 1.75 -19.12
N LEU A 220 -21.80 2.67 -18.37
CA LEU A 220 -21.10 3.54 -17.41
C LEU A 220 -20.73 2.79 -16.13
N LEU A 221 -21.63 1.98 -15.60
CA LEU A 221 -21.44 1.36 -14.29
C LEU A 221 -20.23 0.42 -14.22
N PRO A 222 -19.96 -0.46 -15.21
CA PRO A 222 -18.73 -1.26 -15.24
C PRO A 222 -17.47 -0.39 -15.35
N ARG A 223 -17.50 0.71 -16.12
CA ARG A 223 -16.37 1.63 -16.24
C ARG A 223 -16.09 2.35 -14.93
N TRP A 224 -17.15 2.78 -14.24
CA TRP A 224 -17.08 3.36 -12.90
C TRP A 224 -16.50 2.36 -11.89
N ALA A 225 -16.93 1.10 -11.95
CA ALA A 225 -16.42 0.03 -11.10
C ALA A 225 -14.91 -0.16 -11.29
N ILE A 226 -14.45 -0.28 -12.55
CA ILE A 226 -13.02 -0.42 -12.87
C ILE A 226 -12.24 0.83 -12.46
N ALA A 227 -12.78 2.03 -12.69
CA ALA A 227 -12.14 3.27 -12.23
C ALA A 227 -11.98 3.30 -10.70
N THR A 228 -12.99 2.86 -9.97
CA THR A 228 -12.96 2.74 -8.50
C THR A 228 -11.94 1.73 -8.02
N PHE A 229 -11.87 0.56 -8.67
CA PHE A 229 -10.83 -0.46 -8.40
C PHE A 229 -9.43 0.09 -8.64
N ARG A 230 -9.25 0.76 -9.79
CA ARG A 230 -7.99 1.40 -10.17
C ARG A 230 -7.57 2.43 -9.15
N LEU A 231 -8.49 3.26 -8.67
CA LEU A 231 -8.22 4.26 -7.65
C LEU A 231 -7.73 3.61 -6.35
N SER A 232 -8.39 2.55 -5.87
CA SER A 232 -7.97 1.81 -4.68
C SER A 232 -6.54 1.25 -4.80
N LEU A 233 -6.16 0.72 -5.97
CA LEU A 233 -4.79 0.27 -6.18
C LEU A 233 -3.79 1.43 -6.27
N LEU A 234 -4.15 2.55 -6.89
CA LEU A 234 -3.31 3.75 -6.92
C LEU A 234 -3.06 4.30 -5.50
N GLU A 235 -4.08 4.27 -4.63
CA GLU A 235 -3.92 4.60 -3.21
C GLU A 235 -2.93 3.65 -2.54
N ALA A 236 -3.07 2.34 -2.75
CA ALA A 236 -2.19 1.33 -2.18
C ALA A 236 -0.71 1.52 -2.58
N PHE A 237 -0.43 1.75 -3.88
CA PHE A 237 0.92 1.99 -4.38
C PHE A 237 1.51 3.31 -3.87
N THR A 238 0.67 4.36 -3.76
CA THR A 238 1.10 5.64 -3.23
C THR A 238 1.45 5.53 -1.75
N SER A 239 0.63 4.85 -0.96
CA SER A 239 0.91 4.53 0.44
C SER A 239 2.15 3.66 0.61
N GLU A 240 2.39 2.69 -0.26
CA GLU A 240 3.57 1.84 -0.21
C GLU A 240 4.87 2.66 -0.35
N HIS A 241 4.95 3.54 -1.35
CA HIS A 241 6.14 4.37 -1.56
C HIS A 241 6.31 5.43 -0.47
N GLY A 242 5.21 6.00 0.02
CA GLY A 242 5.23 6.92 1.16
C GLY A 242 5.79 6.25 2.42
N ALA A 243 5.27 5.07 2.77
CA ALA A 243 5.73 4.30 3.91
C ALA A 243 7.20 3.89 3.79
N ARG A 244 7.65 3.47 2.60
CA ARG A 244 9.06 3.15 2.33
C ARG A 244 9.98 4.36 2.42
N MET A 245 9.57 5.48 1.85
CA MET A 245 10.33 6.74 1.94
C MET A 245 10.55 7.13 3.41
N ILE A 246 9.51 7.04 4.25
CA ILE A 246 9.61 7.38 5.68
C ILE A 246 10.44 6.35 6.45
N ALA A 247 10.23 5.06 6.19
CA ALA A 247 11.03 4.02 6.83
C ALA A 247 12.54 4.20 6.54
N MET A 248 12.90 4.54 5.30
CA MET A 248 14.29 4.81 4.93
C MET A 248 14.83 6.12 5.50
N LYS A 249 13.99 7.17 5.61
CA LYS A 249 14.36 8.40 6.31
C LYS A 249 14.69 8.11 7.77
N ASN A 250 13.76 7.49 8.51
CA ASN A 250 13.95 7.16 9.92
C ASN A 250 15.17 6.25 10.13
N ALA A 251 15.39 5.29 9.23
CA ALA A 251 16.57 4.42 9.32
C ALA A 251 17.89 5.16 9.01
N THR A 252 17.86 6.18 8.15
CA THR A 252 19.01 7.07 7.90
C THR A 252 19.33 7.93 9.12
N ASP A 253 18.29 8.48 9.77
CA ASP A 253 18.41 9.31 10.97
C ASP A 253 18.96 8.46 12.15
N ASN A 254 18.43 7.25 12.35
CA ASN A 254 18.93 6.31 13.36
C ASN A 254 20.39 5.89 13.11
N ALA A 255 20.77 5.72 11.83
CA ALA A 255 22.15 5.40 11.50
C ALA A 255 23.11 6.56 11.81
N GLU A 256 22.64 7.81 11.67
CA GLU A 256 23.46 8.98 12.03
C GLU A 256 23.72 9.06 13.54
N GLU A 257 22.70 8.80 14.34
CA GLU A 257 22.83 8.74 15.80
C GLU A 257 23.85 7.67 16.22
N LEU A 258 23.72 6.46 15.67
CA LEU A 258 24.64 5.35 15.94
C LEU A 258 26.09 5.66 15.52
N LEU A 259 26.30 6.39 14.41
CA LEU A 259 27.62 6.83 13.98
C LEU A 259 28.23 7.82 14.98
N GLY A 260 27.42 8.73 15.51
CA GLY A 260 27.83 9.66 16.58
C GLY A 260 28.30 8.91 17.82
N ASP A 261 27.52 7.96 18.30
CA ASP A 261 27.84 7.13 19.47
C ASP A 261 29.12 6.31 19.28
N LEU A 262 29.23 5.61 18.17
CA LEU A 262 30.42 4.80 17.87
C LEU A 262 31.67 5.66 17.69
N THR A 263 31.52 6.88 17.19
CA THR A 263 32.65 7.82 17.07
C THR A 263 33.14 8.26 18.45
N ARG A 264 32.23 8.60 19.36
CA ARG A 264 32.58 8.89 20.76
C ARG A 264 33.25 7.70 21.44
N GLN A 265 32.69 6.51 21.28
CA GLN A 265 33.24 5.27 21.82
C GLN A 265 34.64 4.98 21.26
N ARG A 266 34.84 5.13 19.95
CA ARG A 266 36.14 4.94 19.28
C ARG A 266 37.20 5.86 19.86
N ASN A 267 36.87 7.14 20.05
CA ASN A 267 37.81 8.13 20.57
C ASN A 267 38.21 7.80 22.02
N ARG A 268 37.25 7.39 22.85
CA ARG A 268 37.51 6.95 24.24
C ARG A 268 38.42 5.73 24.30
N VAL A 269 38.14 4.69 23.51
CA VAL A 269 38.98 3.47 23.45
C VAL A 269 40.37 3.78 22.91
N ARG A 270 40.48 4.66 21.91
CA ARG A 270 41.77 5.12 21.38
C ARG A 270 42.60 5.81 22.45
N GLN A 271 42.02 6.76 23.17
CA GLN A 271 42.71 7.47 24.24
C GLN A 271 43.16 6.51 25.34
N ALA A 272 42.28 5.60 25.78
CA ALA A 272 42.64 4.59 26.77
C ALA A 272 43.80 3.68 26.30
N SER A 273 43.84 3.29 25.02
CA SER A 273 44.96 2.51 24.44
C SER A 273 46.26 3.30 24.48
N ILE A 274 46.24 4.56 24.05
CA ILE A 274 47.43 5.43 24.05
C ILE A 274 47.93 5.65 25.48
N THR A 275 47.04 5.96 26.42
CA THR A 275 47.41 6.14 27.83
C THR A 275 48.00 4.86 28.42
N LYS A 276 47.43 3.70 28.08
CA LYS A 276 47.94 2.39 28.52
C LYS A 276 49.34 2.13 27.96
N GLU A 277 49.54 2.31 26.66
CA GLU A 277 50.84 2.15 25.99
C GLU A 277 51.90 3.08 26.61
N LEU A 278 51.56 4.36 26.84
CA LEU A 278 52.45 5.31 27.50
C LEU A 278 52.79 4.90 28.95
N SER A 279 51.80 4.42 29.70
CA SER A 279 52.00 3.98 31.09
C SER A 279 52.91 2.73 31.16
N GLU A 280 52.75 1.81 30.20
CA GLU A 280 53.62 0.63 30.08
C GLU A 280 55.05 1.03 29.71
N ILE A 281 55.24 1.95 28.76
CA ILE A 281 56.57 2.46 28.39
C ILE A 281 57.27 3.10 29.59
N VAL A 282 56.59 4.02 30.30
CA VAL A 282 57.16 4.68 31.47
C VAL A 282 57.46 3.68 32.58
N GLY A 283 56.56 2.74 32.87
CA GLY A 283 56.78 1.70 33.88
C GLY A 283 57.97 0.80 33.55
N THR A 284 58.14 0.40 32.29
CA THR A 284 59.31 -0.39 31.86
C THR A 284 60.62 0.40 31.94
N ALA A 285 60.59 1.70 31.63
CA ALA A 285 61.77 2.56 31.73
C ALA A 285 62.21 2.78 33.19
N GLU A 286 61.26 2.90 34.14
CA GLU A 286 61.59 2.97 35.57
C GLU A 286 62.10 1.64 36.12
N ALA A 287 61.55 0.50 35.69
CA ALA A 287 62.00 -0.82 36.15
C ALA A 287 63.43 -1.18 35.72
N LEU A 288 64.03 -0.44 34.79
CA LEU A 288 65.40 -0.62 34.31
C LEU A 288 66.42 0.29 35.02
N LYS A 289 65.99 1.18 35.91
CA LYS A 289 66.86 1.98 36.80
C LYS A 289 67.16 1.23 38.09
#